data_AF-A0A1L5KHB0-F1
#
_entry.id   AF-A0A1L5KHB0-F1
#
_cell.length_a   1.000
_cell.length_b   1.000
_cell.length_c   1.000
_cell.angle_alpha   90.00
_cell.angle_beta   90.00
_cell.angle_gamma   90.00
#
_symmetry.space_group_name_H-M   'P 1'
#
loop_
_entity.id
_entity.type
_entity.pdbx_description
1 polymer ?
#
loop_
_entity_poly.entity_id
_entity_poly.type
_entity_poly.pdbx_seq_one_letter_code
_entity_poly.pdbx_strand_id
1 'polypeptide(L)' 'MNFNPGDSVGFVGWRGMVGSVLMKRMVEEGDFEGITPVFFTTSNVGGAAPTFDGVIEPSELKDAYDIDELRKH' A
#
# COMPACT_ATOMS: atom_id res chain seq x y z
N MET A 1 -2.48 3.03 16.47
CA MET A 1 -1.30 3.60 15.78
C MET A 1 -1.75 4.94 15.28
N ASN A 2 -1.04 6.02 15.63
CA ASN A 2 -1.34 7.35 15.11
C ASN A 2 -0.37 7.58 13.95
N PHE A 3 -0.89 7.57 12.73
CA PHE A 3 -0.14 7.99 11.55
C PHE A 3 -0.26 9.52 11.46
N ASN A 4 0.85 10.20 11.17
CA ASN A 4 0.82 11.60 10.86
C ASN A 4 0.51 11.78 9.37
N PRO A 5 -0.20 12.87 8.99
CA PRO A 5 -0.41 13.23 7.59
C PRO A 5 0.92 13.24 6.82
N GLY A 6 1.05 12.36 5.83
CA GLY A 6 2.24 12.26 4.98
C GLY A 6 3.23 11.15 5.37
N ASP A 7 2.96 10.36 6.40
CA ASP A 7 3.76 9.18 6.71
C ASP A 7 3.64 8.15 5.58
N SER A 8 4.77 7.61 5.11
CA SER A 8 4.77 6.55 4.11
C SER A 8 4.46 5.20 4.76
N VAL A 9 3.50 4.45 4.24
CA VAL A 9 3.07 3.17 4.83
C VAL A 9 3.19 2.06 3.80
N GLY A 10 3.96 1.02 4.14
CA GLY A 10 4.15 -0.16 3.29
C GLY A 10 3.03 -1.21 3.44
N PHE A 11 2.43 -1.62 2.33
CA PHE A 11 1.43 -2.67 2.27
C PHE A 11 1.97 -3.92 1.60
N VAL A 12 2.09 -5.01 2.36
CA VAL A 12 2.47 -6.35 1.89
C VAL A 12 1.27 -7.29 2.04
N GLY A 13 1.04 -8.17 1.06
CA GLY A 13 -0.05 -9.16 1.15
C GLY A 13 -1.47 -8.61 0.98
N TRP A 14 -1.59 -7.36 0.50
CA TRP A 14 -2.86 -6.66 0.28
C TRP A 14 -3.79 -7.33 -0.76
N ARG A 15 -3.26 -8.22 -1.62
CA ARG A 15 -4.05 -9.00 -2.60
C ARG A 15 -4.75 -10.23 -2.01
N GLY A 16 -4.39 -10.64 -0.81
CA GLY A 16 -4.99 -11.82 -0.15
C GLY A 16 -6.42 -11.57 0.34
N MET A 17 -7.09 -12.60 0.86
CA MET A 17 -8.47 -12.50 1.37
C MET A 17 -8.64 -11.46 2.47
N VAL A 18 -7.67 -11.34 3.39
CA VAL A 18 -7.69 -10.33 4.46
C VAL A 18 -7.27 -8.96 3.92
N GLY A 19 -6.26 -8.94 3.05
CA GLY A 19 -5.73 -7.73 2.45
C GLY A 19 -6.78 -6.97 1.63
N SER A 20 -7.58 -7.68 0.82
CA SER A 20 -8.60 -7.05 -0.02
C SER A 20 -9.73 -6.42 0.81
N VAL A 21 -10.09 -7.03 1.94
CA VAL A 21 -11.06 -6.46 2.89
C VAL A 21 -10.48 -5.24 3.58
N LEU A 22 -9.22 -5.29 4.01
CA LEU A 22 -8.52 -4.15 4.59
C LEU A 22 -8.51 -2.96 3.61
N MET A 23 -8.09 -3.18 2.36
CA MET A 23 -8.05 -2.12 1.34
C MET A 23 -9.42 -1.49 1.12
N LYS A 24 -10.48 -2.32 1.04
CA LYS A 24 -11.85 -1.82 0.90
C LYS A 24 -12.25 -0.94 2.08
N ARG A 25 -11.97 -1.35 3.32
CA ARG A 25 -12.29 -0.56 4.52
C ARG A 25 -11.50 0.75 4.58
N MET A 26 -10.22 0.72 4.23
CA MET A 26 -9.39 1.93 4.22
C MET A 26 -9.87 2.96 3.19
N VAL A 27 -10.42 2.52 2.04
CA VAL A 27 -11.09 3.42 1.09
C VAL A 27 -12.40 3.95 1.67
N GLU A 28 -13.25 3.08 2.22
CA GLU A 28 -14.56 3.46 2.79
C GLU A 28 -14.44 4.47 3.95
N GLU A 29 -13.39 4.34 4.77
CA GLU A 29 -13.14 5.21 5.93
C GLU A 29 -12.24 6.42 5.61
N GLY A 30 -11.69 6.52 4.39
CA GLY A 30 -10.83 7.63 3.98
C GLY A 30 -9.41 7.61 4.58
N ASP A 31 -8.95 6.46 5.07
CA ASP A 31 -7.64 6.32 5.76
C ASP A 31 -6.45 6.71 4.85
N PHE A 32 -6.60 6.55 3.53
CA PHE A 32 -5.54 6.86 2.57
C PHE A 32 -5.24 8.36 2.44
N GLU A 33 -6.14 9.25 2.85
CA GLU A 33 -5.90 10.71 2.79
C GLU A 33 -4.79 11.14 3.76
N GLY A 34 -4.55 10.38 4.83
CA GLY A 34 -3.55 10.68 5.85
C GLY A 34 -2.17 10.07 5.60
N ILE A 35 -2.01 9.19 4.60
CA ILE A 35 -0.79 8.40 4.42
C ILE A 35 -0.31 8.42 2.97
N THR A 36 0.97 8.12 2.75
CA THR A 36 1.51 7.83 1.41
C THR A 36 1.65 6.32 1.25
N PRO A 37 0.65 5.62 0.66
CA PRO A 37 0.67 4.17 0.55
C PRO A 37 1.74 3.70 -0.44
N VAL A 38 2.49 2.67 -0.05
CA VAL A 38 3.49 2.01 -0.90
C VAL A 38 3.15 0.52 -0.98
N PHE A 39 2.97 0.01 -2.19
CA PHE A 39 2.57 -1.37 -2.40
C PHE A 39 3.75 -2.29 -2.70
N PHE A 40 3.80 -3.39 -1.95
CA PHE A 40 4.80 -4.42 -2.09
C PHE A 40 4.17 -5.71 -2.64
N THR A 41 4.98 -6.52 -3.29
CA THR A 41 4.57 -7.81 -3.85
C THR A 41 5.70 -8.82 -3.80
N THR A 42 5.34 -10.10 -3.66
CA THR A 42 6.28 -11.23 -3.69
C THR A 42 6.33 -11.92 -5.06
N SER A 43 5.44 -11.56 -5.99
CA SER A 43 5.24 -12.31 -7.25
C SER A 43 5.17 -11.46 -8.52
N ASN A 44 5.06 -10.14 -8.42
CA ASN A 44 4.89 -9.26 -9.59
C ASN A 44 5.60 -7.90 -9.42
N VAL A 45 6.87 -7.95 -9.04
CA VAL A 45 7.69 -6.73 -8.81
C VAL A 45 7.80 -5.94 -10.12
N GLY A 46 7.67 -4.61 -10.03
CA GLY A 46 7.66 -3.71 -11.19
C GLY A 46 6.34 -3.66 -11.96
N GLY A 47 5.32 -4.41 -11.51
CA GLY A 47 3.96 -4.29 -12.05
C GLY A 47 3.27 -2.99 -11.61
N ALA A 48 2.17 -2.64 -12.26
CA ALA A 48 1.34 -1.51 -11.84
C ALA A 48 0.64 -1.81 -10.50
N ALA A 49 0.75 -0.87 -9.55
CA ALA A 49 -0.01 -0.88 -8.32
C ALA A 49 -1.51 -0.59 -8.61
N PRO A 50 -2.42 -1.07 -7.76
CA PRO A 50 -3.85 -0.83 -7.91
C PRO A 50 -4.15 0.66 -7.69
N THR A 51 -4.94 1.25 -8.58
CA THR A 51 -5.57 2.55 -8.36
C THR A 51 -6.91 2.32 -7.69
N PHE A 52 -6.97 2.45 -6.37
CA PHE A 52 -8.23 2.34 -5.61
C PHE A 52 -9.06 3.61 -5.82
N ASP A 53 -9.92 3.61 -6.84
CA ASP A 53 -10.85 4.71 -7.19
C ASP A 53 -10.22 6.11 -7.31
N GLY A 54 -8.93 6.17 -7.67
CA GLY A 54 -8.18 7.43 -7.77
C GLY A 54 -7.79 8.04 -6.42
N VAL A 55 -8.06 7.36 -5.31
CA VAL A 55 -7.61 7.75 -3.95
C VAL A 55 -6.11 7.54 -3.79
N ILE A 56 -5.54 6.62 -4.56
CA ILE A 56 -4.10 6.31 -4.51
C ILE A 56 -3.46 6.61 -5.85
N GLU A 57 -2.37 7.36 -5.80
CA GLU A 57 -1.56 7.69 -6.97
C GLU A 57 -1.01 6.43 -7.66
N PRO A 58 -0.98 6.39 -9.00
CA PRO A 58 -0.39 5.27 -9.72
C PRO A 58 1.08 5.12 -9.34
N SER A 59 1.43 3.93 -8.84
CA SER A 59 2.81 3.59 -8.46
C SER A 59 3.19 2.21 -8.97
N GLU A 60 4.47 1.89 -8.88
CA GLU A 60 4.99 0.57 -9.22
C GLU A 60 5.04 -0.32 -7.97
N LEU A 61 4.80 -1.61 -8.15
CA LEU A 61 4.89 -2.60 -7.08
C LEU A 61 6.36 -2.84 -6.70
N LYS A 62 6.70 -2.57 -5.45
CA LYS A 62 8.05 -2.81 -4.90
C LYS A 62 8.21 -4.27 -4.46
N ASP A 63 9.47 -4.72 -4.34
CA ASP A 63 9.76 -6.09 -3.90
C ASP A 63 9.56 -6.26 -2.39
N ALA A 64 8.68 -7.18 -2.01
CA ALA A 64 8.42 -7.51 -0.61
C ALA A 64 9.58 -8.26 0.09
N TYR A 65 10.60 -8.73 -0.66
CA TYR A 65 11.80 -9.33 -0.09
C TYR A 65 12.95 -8.33 0.09
N ASP A 66 12.81 -7.09 -0.40
CA ASP A 66 13.81 -6.05 -0.23
C ASP A 66 13.69 -5.41 1.16
N ILE A 67 14.55 -5.85 2.08
CA ILE A 67 14.56 -5.39 3.47
C ILE A 67 15.00 -3.92 3.57
N ASP A 68 15.91 -3.48 2.69
CA ASP A 68 16.38 -2.09 2.69
C ASP A 68 15.26 -1.14 2.26
N GLU A 69 14.42 -1.58 1.32
CA GLU A 69 13.25 -0.83 0.89
C GLU A 69 12.13 -0.84 1.94
N LEU A 70 11.85 -1.99 2.57
CA LEU A 70 10.86 -2.11 3.63
C LEU A 70 11.17 -1.22 4.83
N ARG A 71 12.45 -0.97 5.12
CA ARG A 71 12.88 -0.15 6.26
C ARG A 71 12.58 1.35 6.10
N LYS A 72 12.29 1.81 4.88
CA LYS A 72 12.04 3.24 4.58
C LYS A 72 10.59 3.65 4.87
N HIS A 73 9.75 2.71 5.24
CA HIS A 73 8.30 2.85 5.42
C HIS A 73 7.86 2.24 6.76
#